data_AF-A0A952IBM2-F1
#
_entry.id   AF-A0A952IBM2-F1
#
_cell.length_a   1.000
_cell.length_b   1.000
_cell.length_c   1.000
_cell.angle_alpha   90.00
_cell.angle_beta   90.00
_cell.angle_gamma   90.00
#
_symmetry.space_group_name_H-M   'P 1'
#
loop_
_entity.id
_entity.type
_entity.pdbx_description
1 polymer ?
#
loop_
_entity_poly.entity_id
_entity_poly.type
_entity_poly.pdbx_seq_one_letter_code
_entity_poly.pdbx_strand_id
1 'polypeptide(L)'
;MLYPRNFEEKVGFDRVRTLLKEKCEGAVGEIFVDKMRFSDNFDLIRKLGLQAEEFVKILSSGTEFPKNNYLDIGESLKKASIGGTFLYEEEFYDLKKALTTLSKCLAFFEADVEEEYPELKGISQQVEFDRQILTEIEGVIDEKGVMRDNASPELSRIRQRINSEQNSLRKKLDQLLRNFKSLGIAKDGVSATIREGRMVIPIGAEYKRKVKGFIHDTSATGQTVYIEPEEVLNINNEIRELELRERQEIIKILTKLTDKV
;
A
#
# COMPACT_ATOMS: atom_id res chain seq x y z
N MET A 1 -37.15 16.94 -19.48
CA MET A 1 -36.19 18.04 -19.26
C MET A 1 -36.58 18.73 -17.97
N LEU A 2 -35.72 18.71 -16.94
CA LEU A 2 -36.04 19.35 -15.66
C LEU A 2 -35.97 20.87 -15.83
N TYR A 3 -37.08 21.53 -15.55
CA TYR A 3 -37.20 22.98 -15.59
C TYR A 3 -37.83 23.46 -14.27
N PRO A 4 -37.29 24.52 -13.65
CA PRO A 4 -36.08 25.28 -14.00
C PRO A 4 -34.78 24.52 -13.67
N ARG A 5 -33.62 25.06 -14.09
CA ARG A 5 -32.30 24.43 -13.80
C ARG A 5 -32.02 24.24 -12.31
N ASN A 6 -32.61 25.07 -11.46
CA ASN A 6 -32.53 24.96 -10.00
C ASN A 6 -33.73 24.21 -9.39
N PHE A 7 -34.33 23.28 -10.13
CA PHE A 7 -35.47 22.49 -9.66
C PHE A 7 -35.18 21.80 -8.32
N GLU A 8 -34.01 21.13 -8.19
CA GLU A 8 -33.63 20.42 -6.96
C GLU A 8 -33.64 21.34 -5.72
N GLU A 9 -33.03 22.51 -5.83
CA GLU A 9 -33.00 23.52 -4.76
C GLU A 9 -34.42 24.01 -4.42
N LYS A 10 -35.25 24.25 -5.45
CA LYS A 10 -36.62 24.75 -5.26
C LYS A 10 -37.52 23.78 -4.51
N VAL A 11 -37.34 22.48 -4.72
CA VAL A 11 -38.12 21.44 -4.03
C VAL A 11 -37.43 20.91 -2.77
N GLY A 12 -36.24 21.42 -2.43
CA GLY A 12 -35.44 20.96 -1.29
C GLY A 12 -34.83 19.56 -1.46
N PHE A 13 -34.79 19.04 -2.68
CA PHE A 13 -34.24 17.71 -2.98
C PHE A 13 -32.71 17.68 -2.88
N ASP A 14 -32.06 18.82 -3.05
CA ASP A 14 -30.63 19.02 -2.76
C ASP A 14 -30.27 18.56 -1.34
N ARG A 15 -31.14 18.82 -0.35
CA ARG A 15 -30.93 18.35 1.03
C ARG A 15 -31.03 16.84 1.16
N VAL A 16 -31.97 16.21 0.44
CA VAL A 16 -32.10 14.75 0.41
C VAL A 16 -30.85 14.12 -0.18
N ARG A 17 -30.31 14.71 -1.26
CA ARG A 17 -29.06 14.28 -1.88
C ARG A 17 -27.87 14.38 -0.92
N THR A 18 -27.76 15.48 -0.17
CA THR A 18 -26.71 15.64 0.85
C THR A 18 -26.83 14.58 1.96
N LEU A 19 -28.04 14.37 2.49
CA LEU A 19 -28.28 13.34 3.50
C LEU A 19 -27.96 11.93 2.98
N LEU A 20 -28.25 11.66 1.71
CA LEU A 20 -27.91 10.38 1.09
C LEU A 20 -26.40 10.18 0.97
N LYS A 21 -25.65 11.22 0.58
CA LYS A 21 -24.18 11.16 0.53
C LYS A 21 -23.56 10.87 1.89
N GLU A 22 -24.05 11.51 2.94
CA GLU A 22 -23.60 11.26 4.32
C GLU A 22 -23.86 9.82 4.80
N LYS A 23 -24.71 9.07 4.09
CA LYS A 23 -25.01 7.66 4.35
C LYS A 23 -24.27 6.71 3.41
N CYS A 24 -23.46 7.20 2.48
CA CYS A 24 -22.62 6.34 1.66
C CYS A 24 -21.45 5.79 2.48
N GLU A 25 -21.20 4.48 2.36
CA GLU A 25 -20.11 3.77 3.05
C GLU A 25 -18.75 3.91 2.33
N GLY A 26 -18.66 4.75 1.29
CA GLY A 26 -17.41 5.02 0.57
C GLY A 26 -17.55 5.95 -0.64
N ALA A 27 -16.42 6.40 -1.15
CA ALA A 27 -16.31 7.43 -2.18
C ALA A 27 -17.05 7.06 -3.49
N VAL A 28 -17.04 5.78 -3.86
CA VAL A 28 -17.75 5.28 -5.05
C VAL A 28 -19.26 5.53 -4.95
N GLY A 29 -19.83 5.37 -3.74
CA GLY A 29 -21.24 5.65 -3.48
C GLY A 29 -21.56 7.13 -3.61
N GLU A 30 -20.72 8.01 -3.06
CA GLU A 30 -20.88 9.46 -3.18
C GLU A 30 -20.83 9.92 -4.65
N ILE A 31 -19.87 9.40 -5.42
CA ILE A 31 -19.75 9.65 -6.86
C ILE A 31 -21.00 9.18 -7.61
N PHE A 32 -21.59 8.05 -7.23
CA PHE A 32 -22.83 7.56 -7.81
C PHE A 32 -24.01 8.49 -7.50
N VAL A 33 -24.14 8.94 -6.24
CA VAL A 33 -25.15 9.91 -5.83
C VAL A 33 -25.02 11.21 -6.61
N ASP A 34 -23.80 11.70 -6.87
CA ASP A 34 -23.58 12.90 -7.70
C ASP A 34 -24.03 12.75 -9.16
N LYS A 35 -23.98 11.54 -9.69
CA LYS A 35 -24.39 11.24 -11.07
C LYS A 35 -25.88 10.96 -11.21
N MET A 36 -26.61 10.72 -10.12
CA MET A 36 -28.05 10.47 -10.19
C MET A 36 -28.81 11.63 -10.83
N ARG A 37 -29.77 11.32 -11.70
CA ARG A 37 -30.68 12.27 -12.37
C ARG A 37 -32.10 11.79 -12.20
N PHE A 38 -33.06 12.71 -12.19
CA PHE A 38 -34.46 12.32 -12.27
C PHE A 38 -34.72 11.61 -13.59
N SER A 39 -35.51 10.54 -13.51
CA SER A 39 -35.96 9.74 -14.65
C SER A 39 -37.48 9.78 -14.70
N ASP A 40 -38.04 9.75 -15.90
CA ASP A 40 -39.45 9.50 -16.21
C ASP A 40 -39.66 8.12 -16.84
N ASN A 41 -38.59 7.37 -17.08
CA ASN A 41 -38.66 6.00 -17.58
C ASN A 41 -39.15 5.05 -16.47
N PHE A 42 -40.38 4.56 -16.63
CA PHE A 42 -41.05 3.67 -15.68
C PHE A 42 -40.24 2.40 -15.38
N ASP A 43 -39.70 1.73 -16.39
CA ASP A 43 -38.96 0.48 -16.20
C ASP A 43 -37.67 0.71 -15.40
N LEU A 44 -36.97 1.81 -15.66
CA LEU A 44 -35.78 2.20 -14.90
C LEU A 44 -36.13 2.53 -13.44
N ILE A 45 -37.20 3.30 -13.20
CA ILE A 45 -37.65 3.65 -11.85
C ILE A 45 -38.03 2.40 -11.08
N ARG A 46 -38.82 1.51 -11.69
CA ARG A 46 -39.25 0.24 -11.08
C ARG A 46 -38.03 -0.61 -10.73
N LYS A 47 -37.08 -0.76 -11.65
CA LYS A 47 -35.84 -1.51 -11.42
C LYS A 47 -35.04 -0.95 -10.22
N LEU A 48 -34.77 0.35 -10.20
CA LEU A 48 -34.03 0.99 -9.11
C LEU A 48 -34.77 0.89 -7.77
N GLY A 49 -36.10 0.98 -7.78
CA GLY A 49 -36.94 0.79 -6.59
C GLY A 49 -36.83 -0.62 -6.02
N LEU A 50 -36.97 -1.65 -6.87
CA LEU A 50 -36.82 -3.04 -6.48
C LEU A 50 -35.42 -3.35 -5.92
N GLN A 51 -34.36 -2.83 -6.56
CA GLN A 51 -32.99 -2.97 -6.06
C GLN A 51 -32.82 -2.36 -4.66
N ALA A 52 -33.44 -1.21 -4.39
CA ALA A 52 -33.41 -0.58 -3.08
C ALA A 52 -34.20 -1.40 -2.04
N GLU A 53 -35.38 -1.91 -2.40
CA GLU A 53 -36.21 -2.77 -1.54
C GLU A 53 -35.48 -4.07 -1.16
N GLU A 54 -34.85 -4.73 -2.13
CA GLU A 54 -34.03 -5.93 -1.92
C GLU A 54 -32.86 -5.64 -0.97
N PHE A 55 -32.17 -4.51 -1.15
CA PHE A 55 -31.05 -4.16 -0.26
C PHE A 55 -31.51 -3.82 1.16
N VAL A 56 -32.68 -3.18 1.32
CA VAL A 56 -33.31 -2.99 2.64
C VAL A 56 -33.63 -4.33 3.29
N LYS A 57 -34.12 -5.32 2.52
CA LYS A 57 -34.35 -6.69 3.01
C LYS A 57 -33.06 -7.28 3.58
N ILE A 58 -31.94 -7.21 2.84
CA ILE A 58 -30.61 -7.66 3.31
C ILE A 58 -30.21 -6.98 4.63
N LEU A 59 -30.37 -5.66 4.73
CA LEU A 59 -30.01 -4.91 5.94
C LEU A 59 -30.89 -5.28 7.16
N SER A 60 -32.14 -5.65 6.92
CA SER A 60 -33.11 -6.00 7.95
C SER A 60 -33.12 -7.48 8.35
N SER A 61 -32.60 -8.38 7.51
CA SER A 61 -32.57 -9.83 7.76
C SER A 61 -31.55 -10.24 8.83
N GLY A 62 -30.59 -9.36 9.14
CA GLY A 62 -29.47 -9.66 10.02
C GLY A 62 -28.36 -10.48 9.34
N THR A 63 -28.49 -10.75 8.04
CA THR A 63 -27.44 -11.41 7.25
C THR A 63 -26.24 -10.48 7.11
N GLU A 64 -25.03 -11.00 7.32
CA GLU A 64 -23.82 -10.20 7.17
C GLU A 64 -23.54 -9.94 5.68
N PHE A 65 -23.72 -8.68 5.25
CA PHE A 65 -23.34 -8.22 3.92
C PHE A 65 -21.99 -7.48 3.96
N PRO A 66 -21.09 -7.67 2.98
CA PRO A 66 -19.80 -6.99 2.96
C PRO A 66 -19.98 -5.48 2.81
N LYS A 67 -19.73 -4.73 3.89
CA LYS A 67 -19.99 -3.28 4.00
C LYS A 67 -18.77 -2.38 4.17
N ASN A 68 -17.57 -2.94 4.06
CA ASN A 68 -16.32 -2.21 4.29
C ASN A 68 -15.47 -2.16 3.02
N ASN A 69 -14.56 -1.19 2.96
CA ASN A 69 -13.58 -1.03 1.88
C ASN A 69 -14.18 -0.74 0.49
N TYR A 70 -15.22 0.11 0.43
CA TYR A 70 -15.70 0.68 -0.83
C TYR A 70 -14.77 1.81 -1.30
N LEU A 71 -13.53 1.44 -1.64
CA LEU A 71 -12.48 2.34 -2.05
C LEU A 71 -12.65 2.70 -3.53
N ASP A 72 -12.40 3.97 -3.87
CA ASP A 72 -12.29 4.38 -5.26
C ASP A 72 -10.90 4.04 -5.78
N ILE A 73 -10.83 2.97 -6.56
CA ILE A 73 -9.62 2.49 -7.23
C ILE A 73 -9.51 3.00 -8.67
N GLY A 74 -10.40 3.89 -9.10
CA GLY A 74 -10.49 4.34 -10.49
C GLY A 74 -9.23 5.03 -10.99
N GLU A 75 -8.51 5.76 -10.14
CA GLU A 75 -7.22 6.36 -10.50
C GLU A 75 -6.12 5.30 -10.67
N SER A 76 -6.04 4.33 -9.74
CA SER A 76 -5.11 3.20 -9.83
C SER A 76 -5.35 2.38 -11.10
N LEU A 77 -6.60 2.08 -11.45
CA LEU A 77 -6.93 1.35 -12.68
C LEU A 77 -6.58 2.15 -13.95
N LYS A 78 -6.83 3.46 -13.97
CA LYS A 78 -6.40 4.34 -15.08
C LYS A 78 -4.89 4.34 -15.22
N LYS A 79 -4.16 4.42 -14.12
CA LYS A 79 -2.70 4.37 -14.10
C LYS A 79 -2.21 3.02 -14.64
N ALA A 80 -2.73 1.90 -14.13
CA ALA A 80 -2.39 0.56 -14.59
C ALA A 80 -2.60 0.34 -16.09
N SER A 81 -3.63 0.97 -16.67
CA SER A 81 -3.88 0.91 -18.12
C SER A 81 -2.79 1.58 -18.99
N ILE A 82 -1.92 2.40 -18.41
CA ILE A 82 -0.81 3.06 -19.10
C ILE A 82 0.41 2.15 -19.07
N GLY A 83 0.78 1.59 -20.23
CA GLY A 83 1.93 0.69 -20.36
C GLY A 83 3.24 1.32 -19.87
N GLY A 84 4.03 0.54 -19.13
CA GLY A 84 5.30 0.97 -18.56
C GLY A 84 5.19 1.76 -17.25
N THR A 85 3.98 1.91 -16.69
CA THR A 85 3.77 2.39 -15.33
C THR A 85 3.66 1.21 -14.35
N PHE A 86 3.71 1.51 -13.05
CA PHE A 86 3.48 0.53 -12.00
C PHE A 86 2.69 1.17 -10.86
N LEU A 87 1.87 0.37 -10.20
CA LEU A 87 1.22 0.74 -8.95
C LEU A 87 2.17 0.55 -7.76
N TYR A 88 2.11 1.46 -6.80
CA TYR A 88 2.82 1.36 -5.53
C TYR A 88 2.14 0.37 -4.59
N GLU A 89 2.84 -0.02 -3.52
CA GLU A 89 2.33 -0.97 -2.53
C GLU A 89 1.00 -0.52 -1.91
N GLU A 90 0.86 0.77 -1.62
CA GLU A 90 -0.39 1.35 -1.08
C GLU A 90 -1.56 1.22 -2.07
N GLU A 91 -1.32 1.48 -3.36
CA GLU A 91 -2.33 1.35 -4.41
C GLU A 91 -2.76 -0.12 -4.58
N PHE A 92 -1.83 -1.07 -4.53
CA PHE A 92 -2.16 -2.49 -4.54
C PHE A 92 -2.88 -2.95 -3.28
N TYR A 93 -2.57 -2.37 -2.13
CA TYR A 93 -3.26 -2.68 -0.88
C TYR A 93 -4.72 -2.23 -0.91
N ASP A 94 -4.99 -1.04 -1.45
CA ASP A 94 -6.35 -0.56 -1.66
C ASP A 94 -7.09 -1.40 -2.71
N LEU A 95 -6.41 -1.77 -3.80
CA LEU A 95 -6.95 -2.70 -4.80
C LEU A 95 -7.31 -4.05 -4.17
N LYS A 96 -6.42 -4.64 -3.37
CA LYS A 96 -6.66 -5.89 -2.64
C LYS A 96 -7.93 -5.81 -1.80
N LYS A 97 -8.09 -4.72 -1.02
CA LYS A 97 -9.26 -4.52 -0.16
C LYS A 97 -10.55 -4.40 -0.97
N ALA A 98 -10.54 -3.59 -2.03
CA ALA A 98 -11.70 -3.40 -2.90
C ALA A 98 -12.11 -4.70 -3.59
N LEU A 99 -11.14 -5.45 -4.15
CA LEU A 99 -11.38 -6.73 -4.81
C LEU A 99 -11.81 -7.83 -3.83
N THR A 100 -11.28 -7.83 -2.61
CA THR A 100 -11.77 -8.72 -1.54
C THR A 100 -13.24 -8.46 -1.23
N THR A 101 -13.63 -7.19 -1.08
CA THR A 101 -15.04 -6.82 -0.84
C THR A 101 -15.91 -7.21 -2.03
N LEU A 102 -15.47 -6.93 -3.26
CA LEU A 102 -16.17 -7.36 -4.48
C LEU A 102 -16.39 -8.87 -4.50
N SER A 103 -15.33 -9.66 -4.26
CA SER A 103 -15.42 -11.11 -4.23
C SER A 103 -16.43 -11.63 -3.22
N LYS A 104 -16.52 -11.00 -2.03
CA LYS A 104 -17.50 -11.36 -1.01
C LYS A 104 -18.93 -10.99 -1.42
N CYS A 105 -19.11 -9.83 -2.07
CA CYS A 105 -20.42 -9.43 -2.60
C CYS A 105 -20.90 -10.41 -3.68
N LEU A 106 -20.02 -10.79 -4.62
CA LEU A 106 -20.36 -11.78 -5.64
C LEU A 106 -20.69 -13.13 -5.02
N ALA A 107 -19.88 -13.62 -4.07
CA ALA A 107 -20.14 -14.88 -3.37
C ALA A 107 -21.47 -14.87 -2.60
N PHE A 108 -21.86 -13.75 -2.00
CA PHE A 108 -23.15 -13.59 -1.34
C PHE A 108 -24.32 -13.83 -2.31
N PHE A 109 -24.30 -13.18 -3.49
CA PHE A 109 -25.38 -13.35 -4.49
C PHE A 109 -25.30 -14.67 -5.27
N GLU A 110 -24.10 -15.27 -5.38
CA GLU A 110 -23.94 -16.64 -5.91
C GLU A 110 -24.59 -17.67 -4.97
N ALA A 111 -24.52 -17.45 -3.65
CA ALA A 111 -25.11 -18.33 -2.64
C ALA A 111 -26.64 -18.17 -2.48
N ASP A 112 -27.24 -17.12 -3.05
CA ASP A 112 -28.69 -16.91 -3.06
C ASP A 112 -29.39 -17.85 -4.06
N VAL A 113 -29.56 -19.10 -3.67
CA VAL A 113 -30.18 -20.16 -4.49
C VAL A 113 -31.69 -19.97 -4.63
N GLU A 114 -32.34 -19.38 -3.62
CA GLU A 114 -33.79 -19.18 -3.60
C GLU A 114 -34.24 -17.95 -4.41
N GLU A 115 -33.29 -17.22 -5.02
CA GLU A 115 -33.52 -15.99 -5.77
C GLU A 115 -34.29 -14.96 -4.92
N GLU A 116 -33.86 -14.79 -3.67
CA GLU A 116 -34.43 -13.80 -2.77
C GLU A 116 -34.14 -12.36 -3.20
N TYR A 117 -33.07 -12.14 -3.98
CA TYR A 117 -32.59 -10.82 -4.42
C TYR A 117 -32.33 -10.78 -5.94
N PRO A 118 -33.36 -11.01 -6.78
CA PRO A 118 -33.18 -11.20 -8.23
C PRO A 118 -32.62 -9.97 -8.95
N GLU A 119 -33.01 -8.75 -8.57
CA GLU A 119 -32.51 -7.53 -9.22
C GLU A 119 -31.06 -7.21 -8.85
N LEU A 120 -30.67 -7.44 -7.59
CA LEU A 120 -29.28 -7.30 -7.13
C LEU A 120 -28.38 -8.42 -7.68
N LYS A 121 -28.88 -9.66 -7.73
CA LYS A 121 -28.20 -10.78 -8.39
C LYS A 121 -28.02 -10.52 -9.89
N GLY A 122 -28.98 -9.88 -10.54
CA GLY A 122 -28.85 -9.42 -11.92
C GLY A 122 -27.75 -8.37 -12.13
N ILE A 123 -27.41 -7.57 -11.10
CA ILE A 123 -26.24 -6.67 -11.14
C ILE A 123 -24.95 -7.49 -10.98
N SER A 124 -24.89 -8.39 -10.01
CA SER A 124 -23.67 -9.16 -9.73
C SER A 124 -23.25 -10.03 -10.92
N GLN A 125 -24.22 -10.59 -11.66
CA GLN A 125 -23.98 -11.40 -12.86
C GLN A 125 -23.37 -10.62 -14.04
N GLN A 126 -23.42 -9.29 -14.04
CA GLN A 126 -22.79 -8.46 -15.07
C GLN A 126 -21.30 -8.19 -14.79
N VAL A 127 -20.81 -8.58 -13.62
CA VAL A 127 -19.42 -8.35 -13.22
C VAL A 127 -18.57 -9.55 -13.63
N GLU A 128 -17.67 -9.34 -14.58
CA GLU A 128 -16.59 -10.27 -14.87
C GLU A 128 -15.45 -10.00 -13.87
N PHE A 129 -15.18 -10.97 -12.99
CA PHE A 129 -14.12 -10.86 -11.98
C PHE A 129 -13.22 -12.09 -12.00
N ASP A 130 -11.98 -11.91 -12.45
CA ASP A 130 -10.96 -12.95 -12.33
C ASP A 130 -10.42 -12.99 -10.90
N ARG A 131 -10.77 -14.05 -10.16
CA ARG A 131 -10.30 -14.23 -8.78
C ARG A 131 -8.78 -14.45 -8.68
N GLN A 132 -8.10 -14.79 -9.79
CA GLN A 132 -6.65 -15.01 -9.79
C GLN A 132 -5.88 -13.73 -9.45
N ILE A 133 -6.33 -12.56 -9.91
CA ILE A 133 -5.64 -11.29 -9.62
C ILE A 133 -5.56 -11.01 -8.12
N LEU A 134 -6.59 -11.38 -7.36
CA LEU A 134 -6.60 -11.21 -5.91
C LEU A 134 -5.55 -12.11 -5.25
N THR A 135 -5.47 -13.37 -5.66
CA THR A 135 -4.45 -14.32 -5.16
C THR A 135 -3.03 -13.86 -5.49
N GLU A 136 -2.85 -13.26 -6.67
CA GLU A 136 -1.55 -12.72 -7.05
C GLU A 136 -1.15 -11.49 -6.24
N ILE A 137 -2.07 -10.56 -6.02
CA ILE A 137 -1.83 -9.41 -5.13
C ILE A 137 -1.53 -9.89 -3.72
N GLU A 138 -2.25 -10.88 -3.20
CA GLU A 138 -1.98 -11.50 -1.88
C GLU A 138 -0.61 -12.18 -1.78
N GLY A 139 -0.09 -12.69 -2.89
CA GLY A 139 1.25 -13.27 -2.99
C GLY A 139 2.37 -12.24 -2.93
N VAL A 140 2.08 -10.97 -3.25
CA VAL A 140 3.06 -9.87 -3.27
C VAL A 140 2.90 -8.94 -2.07
N ILE A 141 1.68 -8.58 -1.71
CA ILE A 141 1.34 -7.62 -0.65
C ILE A 141 0.71 -8.35 0.55
N ASP A 142 1.22 -8.07 1.74
CA ASP A 142 0.73 -8.66 2.99
C ASP A 142 -0.53 -7.96 3.54
N GLU A 143 -0.97 -8.35 4.74
CA GLU A 143 -2.15 -7.74 5.39
C GLU A 143 -1.92 -6.31 5.88
N LYS A 144 -0.66 -5.88 5.98
CA LYS A 144 -0.27 -4.54 6.42
C LYS A 144 -0.03 -3.60 5.23
N GLY A 145 -0.17 -4.08 3.99
CA GLY A 145 0.11 -3.29 2.80
C GLY A 145 1.60 -3.21 2.46
N VAL A 146 2.42 -4.13 2.98
CA VAL A 146 3.87 -4.17 2.73
C VAL A 146 4.19 -5.31 1.79
N MET A 147 5.18 -5.09 0.91
CA MET A 147 5.68 -6.16 0.03
C MET A 147 6.33 -7.29 0.85
N ARG A 148 5.84 -8.51 0.63
CA ARG A 148 6.33 -9.73 1.25
C ARG A 148 7.78 -10.01 0.86
N ASP A 149 8.56 -10.53 1.81
CA ASP A 149 9.95 -10.95 1.58
C ASP A 149 10.09 -12.04 0.50
N ASN A 150 9.04 -12.84 0.32
CA ASN A 150 8.97 -13.93 -0.63
C ASN A 150 8.14 -13.61 -1.88
N ALA A 151 7.86 -12.32 -2.15
CA ALA A 151 7.15 -11.89 -3.35
C ALA A 151 7.86 -12.35 -4.65
N SER A 152 9.19 -12.50 -4.60
CA SER A 152 9.94 -13.25 -5.60
C SER A 152 11.10 -14.04 -4.97
N PRO A 153 11.56 -15.14 -5.59
CA PRO A 153 12.75 -15.85 -5.15
C PRO A 153 14.02 -14.98 -5.17
N GLU A 154 14.08 -14.02 -6.10
CA GLU A 154 15.20 -13.08 -6.24
C GLU A 154 15.19 -12.06 -5.09
N LEU A 155 14.04 -11.46 -4.79
CA LEU A 155 13.87 -10.53 -3.68
C LEU A 155 14.23 -11.18 -2.35
N SER A 156 13.76 -12.42 -2.13
CA SER A 156 14.06 -13.17 -0.92
C SER A 156 15.57 -13.39 -0.74
N ARG A 157 16.28 -13.76 -1.82
CA ARG A 157 17.74 -13.93 -1.80
C ARG A 157 18.47 -12.60 -1.52
N ILE A 158 18.01 -11.50 -2.13
CA ILE A 158 18.61 -10.17 -1.92
C ILE A 158 18.45 -9.76 -0.45
N ARG A 159 17.22 -9.83 0.10
CA ARG A 159 16.94 -9.48 1.51
C ARG A 159 17.75 -10.33 2.49
N GLN A 160 17.85 -11.64 2.25
CA GLN A 160 18.68 -12.53 3.06
C GLN A 160 20.16 -12.11 3.04
N ARG A 161 20.69 -11.74 1.87
CA ARG A 161 22.08 -11.30 1.73
C ARG A 161 22.33 -9.94 2.37
N ILE A 162 21.40 -8.99 2.25
CA ILE A 162 21.45 -7.71 2.97
C ILE A 162 21.55 -7.97 4.48
N ASN A 163 20.66 -8.81 5.01
CA ASN A 163 20.65 -9.15 6.44
C ASN A 163 21.94 -9.84 6.89
N SER A 164 22.51 -10.76 6.08
CA SER A 164 23.78 -11.41 6.43
C SER A 164 24.95 -10.44 6.44
N GLU A 165 25.04 -9.57 5.42
CA GLU A 165 26.12 -8.58 5.33
C GLU A 165 26.00 -7.51 6.42
N GLN A 166 24.79 -7.02 6.71
CA GLN A 166 24.55 -6.09 7.81
C GLN A 166 24.96 -6.69 9.17
N ASN A 167 24.66 -7.98 9.41
CA ASN A 167 25.07 -8.67 10.62
C ASN A 167 26.61 -8.84 10.70
N SER A 168 27.26 -9.16 9.59
CA SER A 168 28.72 -9.24 9.48
C SER A 168 29.38 -7.88 9.76
N LEU A 169 28.87 -6.83 9.13
CA LEU A 169 29.29 -5.45 9.31
C LEU A 169 29.16 -5.00 10.76
N ARG A 170 28.00 -5.24 11.39
CA ARG A 170 27.77 -4.87 12.78
C ARG A 170 28.76 -5.57 13.73
N LYS A 171 29.02 -6.86 13.55
CA LYS A 171 30.01 -7.61 14.35
C LYS A 171 31.42 -7.03 14.21
N LYS A 172 31.83 -6.68 12.99
CA LYS A 172 33.15 -6.07 12.73
C LYS A 172 33.25 -4.67 13.33
N LEU A 173 32.23 -3.83 13.14
CA LEU A 173 32.17 -2.50 13.72
C LEU A 173 32.19 -2.54 15.25
N ASP A 174 31.46 -3.46 15.87
CA ASP A 174 31.47 -3.63 17.32
C ASP A 174 32.86 -4.06 17.84
N GLN A 175 33.59 -4.89 17.08
CA GLN A 175 34.97 -5.26 17.42
C GLN A 175 35.93 -4.07 17.29
N LEU A 176 35.84 -3.30 16.21
CA LEU A 176 36.65 -2.09 16.00
C LEU A 176 36.34 -1.04 17.07
N LEU A 177 35.06 -0.85 17.39
CA LEU A 177 34.62 0.08 18.41
C LEU A 177 35.14 -0.29 19.80
N ARG A 178 35.16 -1.59 20.17
CA ARG A 178 35.79 -2.05 21.42
C ARG A 178 37.28 -1.70 21.46
N ASN A 179 37.99 -1.88 20.35
CA ASN A 179 39.40 -1.52 20.25
C ASN A 179 39.61 0.00 20.33
N PHE A 180 38.75 0.80 19.70
CA PHE A 180 38.84 2.26 19.79
C PHE A 180 38.52 2.79 21.18
N LYS A 181 37.63 2.12 21.92
CA LYS A 181 37.36 2.44 23.33
C LYS A 181 38.57 2.14 24.22
N SER A 182 39.21 0.97 24.07
CA SER A 182 40.41 0.64 24.86
C SER A 182 41.59 1.58 24.58
N LEU A 183 41.64 2.17 23.39
CA LEU A 183 42.63 3.17 22.99
C LEU A 183 42.25 4.62 23.37
N GLY A 184 41.08 4.85 23.96
CA GLY A 184 40.59 6.20 24.30
C GLY A 184 40.20 7.06 23.09
N ILE A 185 40.05 6.46 21.91
CA ILE A 185 39.69 7.12 20.63
C ILE A 185 38.18 7.37 20.55
N ALA A 186 37.39 6.43 21.05
CA ALA A 186 35.93 6.52 21.13
C ALA A 186 35.51 6.65 22.60
N LYS A 187 34.46 7.47 22.86
CA LYS A 187 33.92 7.64 24.21
C LYS A 187 33.18 6.38 24.68
N ASP A 188 33.14 6.19 25.99
CA ASP A 188 32.33 5.14 26.61
C ASP A 188 30.83 5.39 26.39
N GLY A 189 30.07 4.31 26.26
CA GLY A 189 28.62 4.35 26.01
C GLY A 189 28.20 4.61 24.55
N VAL A 190 29.14 4.92 23.65
CA VAL A 190 28.78 5.14 22.23
C VAL A 190 28.72 3.82 21.46
N SER A 191 27.80 3.72 20.49
CA SER A 191 27.58 2.58 19.60
C SER A 191 27.79 2.94 18.13
N ALA A 192 28.02 1.94 17.28
CA ALA A 192 27.95 2.12 15.84
C ALA A 192 26.55 2.62 15.45
N THR A 193 26.49 3.55 14.50
CA THR A 193 25.25 4.21 14.09
C THR A 193 25.18 4.33 12.57
N ILE A 194 24.04 4.73 12.03
CA ILE A 194 23.85 4.95 10.60
C ILE A 194 23.93 6.45 10.30
N ARG A 195 24.77 6.82 9.35
CA ARG A 195 24.88 8.18 8.76
C ARG A 195 24.82 8.07 7.25
N GLU A 196 23.96 8.87 6.63
CA GLU A 196 23.75 8.87 5.17
C GLU A 196 23.49 7.47 4.57
N GLY A 197 22.86 6.58 5.34
CA GLY A 197 22.60 5.20 4.93
C GLY A 197 23.79 4.24 5.06
N ARG A 198 24.91 4.66 5.66
CA ARG A 198 26.09 3.82 5.92
C ARG A 198 26.28 3.61 7.41
N MET A 199 26.70 2.42 7.83
CA MET A 199 27.10 2.23 9.22
C MET A 199 28.50 2.79 9.46
N VAL A 200 28.62 3.55 10.54
CA VAL A 200 29.79 4.34 10.91
C VAL A 200 30.06 4.26 12.40
N ILE A 201 31.31 4.52 12.79
CA ILE A 201 31.73 4.62 14.18
C ILE A 201 31.95 6.09 14.55
N PRO A 202 31.31 6.59 15.62
CA PRO A 202 31.64 7.88 16.21
C PRO A 202 32.95 7.83 16.98
N ILE A 203 33.84 8.78 16.69
CA ILE A 203 35.11 8.98 17.37
C ILE A 203 35.29 10.46 17.78
N GLY A 204 36.20 10.73 18.72
CA GLY A 204 36.60 12.10 19.03
C GLY A 204 37.23 12.79 17.81
N ALA A 205 36.86 14.05 17.54
CA ALA A 205 37.36 14.80 16.40
C ALA A 205 38.90 14.97 16.40
N GLU A 206 39.50 14.98 17.58
CA GLU A 206 40.94 15.02 17.82
C GLU A 206 41.66 13.76 17.32
N TYR A 207 40.95 12.63 17.22
CA TYR A 207 41.51 11.35 16.80
C TYR A 207 41.22 11.01 15.34
N LYS A 208 40.58 11.91 14.57
CA LYS A 208 40.19 11.67 13.18
C LYS A 208 41.34 11.30 12.23
N ARG A 209 42.58 11.69 12.55
CA ARG A 209 43.78 11.34 11.77
C ARG A 209 44.44 10.02 12.21
N LYS A 210 44.05 9.46 13.36
CA LYS A 210 44.57 8.19 13.89
C LYS A 210 43.82 6.98 13.35
N VAL A 211 42.56 7.15 12.97
CA VAL A 211 41.73 6.09 12.37
C VAL A 211 41.79 6.20 10.86
N LYS A 212 42.13 5.11 10.17
CA LYS A 212 42.06 5.05 8.71
C LYS A 212 40.62 4.80 8.28
N GLY A 213 40.08 5.68 7.47
CA GLY A 213 38.70 5.60 7.01
C GLY A 213 38.19 6.90 6.40
N PHE A 214 36.90 6.91 6.09
CA PHE A 214 36.19 8.03 5.46
C PHE A 214 35.27 8.70 6.46
N ILE A 215 35.28 10.02 6.50
CA ILE A 215 34.37 10.81 7.34
C ILE A 215 33.08 11.01 6.57
N HIS A 216 31.95 10.58 7.15
CA HIS A 216 30.63 10.77 6.57
C HIS A 216 29.86 11.93 7.19
N ASP A 217 30.10 12.20 8.46
CA ASP A 217 29.35 13.24 9.16
C ASP A 217 30.14 13.78 10.37
N THR A 218 29.75 14.93 10.88
CA THR A 218 30.29 15.55 12.09
C THR A 218 29.15 16.02 12.98
N SER A 219 29.27 15.86 14.30
CA SER A 219 28.26 16.34 15.24
C SER A 219 28.08 17.86 15.16
N ALA A 220 26.90 18.36 15.53
CA ALA A 220 26.61 19.79 15.55
C ALA A 220 27.61 20.62 16.39
N THR A 221 28.18 20.01 17.43
CA THR A 221 29.22 20.60 18.29
C THR A 221 30.64 20.52 17.72
N GLY A 222 30.85 19.80 16.62
CA GLY A 222 32.17 19.56 16.03
C GLY A 222 33.07 18.58 16.80
N GLN A 223 32.62 18.08 17.97
CA GLN A 223 33.45 17.26 18.87
C GLN A 223 33.48 15.78 18.49
N THR A 224 32.52 15.29 17.72
CA THR A 224 32.43 13.88 17.32
C THR A 224 32.38 13.78 15.81
N VAL A 225 33.21 12.91 15.26
CA VAL A 225 33.28 12.63 13.83
C VAL A 225 32.82 11.21 13.60
N TYR A 226 31.98 11.00 12.60
CA TYR A 226 31.47 9.69 12.22
C TYR A 226 32.31 9.14 11.08
N ILE A 227 33.11 8.11 11.36
CA ILE A 227 34.03 7.49 10.41
C ILE A 227 33.53 6.11 9.99
N GLU A 228 33.62 5.83 8.69
CA GLU A 228 33.61 4.50 8.11
C GLU A 228 35.06 3.98 8.04
N PRO A 229 35.44 2.99 8.86
CA PRO A 229 36.75 2.39 8.77
C PRO A 229 37.00 1.69 7.43
N GLU A 230 38.24 1.70 6.97
CA GLU A 230 38.64 1.06 5.70
C GLU A 230 38.30 -0.45 5.68
N GLU A 231 38.36 -1.12 6.83
CA GLU A 231 38.13 -2.56 6.99
C GLU A 231 36.68 -2.99 6.69
N VAL A 232 35.75 -2.04 6.75
CA VAL A 232 34.32 -2.29 6.54
C VAL A 232 33.76 -1.65 5.27
N LEU A 233 34.56 -0.83 4.58
CA LEU A 233 34.16 -0.10 3.37
C LEU A 233 33.58 -1.04 2.31
N ASN A 234 34.22 -2.19 2.09
CA ASN A 234 33.76 -3.16 1.09
C ASN A 234 32.38 -3.73 1.45
N ILE A 235 32.13 -4.02 2.73
CA ILE A 235 30.84 -4.57 3.18
C ILE A 235 29.74 -3.51 3.07
N ASN A 236 30.02 -2.26 3.47
CA ASN A 236 29.08 -1.14 3.30
C ASN A 236 28.73 -0.92 1.82
N ASN A 237 29.72 -0.96 0.92
CA ASN A 237 29.49 -0.82 -0.51
C ASN A 237 28.66 -2.00 -1.07
N GLU A 238 28.93 -3.24 -0.64
CA GLU A 238 28.15 -4.41 -1.04
C GLU A 238 26.70 -4.31 -0.56
N ILE A 239 26.45 -3.92 0.70
CA ILE A 239 25.10 -3.66 1.21
C ILE A 239 24.40 -2.62 0.35
N ARG A 240 25.09 -1.52 0.01
CA ARG A 240 24.50 -0.47 -0.80
C ARG A 240 24.14 -0.94 -2.20
N GLU A 241 24.95 -1.78 -2.81
CA GLU A 241 24.65 -2.40 -4.10
C GLU A 241 23.44 -3.34 -4.00
N LEU A 242 23.36 -4.14 -2.94
CA LEU A 242 22.21 -5.02 -2.70
C LEU A 242 20.92 -4.23 -2.47
N GLU A 243 20.95 -3.12 -1.74
CA GLU A 243 19.80 -2.22 -1.56
C GLU A 243 19.32 -1.63 -2.89
N LEU A 244 20.24 -1.27 -3.80
CA LEU A 244 19.88 -0.79 -5.14
C LEU A 244 19.22 -1.90 -5.97
N ARG A 245 19.78 -3.12 -5.92
CA ARG A 245 19.18 -4.30 -6.57
C ARG A 245 17.81 -4.65 -6.00
N GLU A 246 17.64 -4.52 -4.68
CA GLU A 246 16.34 -4.72 -4.02
C GLU A 246 15.29 -3.77 -4.59
N ARG A 247 15.61 -2.47 -4.67
CA ARG A 247 14.69 -1.46 -5.24
C ARG A 247 14.32 -1.77 -6.70
N GLN A 248 15.29 -2.19 -7.51
CA GLN A 248 15.06 -2.57 -8.90
C GLN A 248 14.14 -3.80 -9.00
N GLU A 249 14.35 -4.80 -8.16
CA GLU A 249 13.52 -6.01 -8.13
C GLU A 249 12.10 -5.69 -7.64
N ILE A 250 11.93 -4.83 -6.64
CA ILE A 250 10.62 -4.34 -6.17
C ILE A 250 9.86 -3.70 -7.33
N ILE A 251 10.47 -2.76 -8.07
CA ILE A 251 9.83 -2.09 -9.21
C ILE A 251 9.43 -3.10 -10.28
N LYS A 252 10.30 -4.08 -10.58
CA LYS A 252 10.02 -5.15 -11.54
C LYS A 252 8.85 -6.02 -11.12
N ILE A 253 8.73 -6.37 -9.84
CA ILE A 253 7.59 -7.12 -9.29
C ILE A 253 6.31 -6.29 -9.41
N LEU A 254 6.33 -5.02 -8.98
CA LEU A 254 5.17 -4.13 -9.05
C LEU A 254 4.71 -3.89 -10.49
N THR A 255 5.64 -3.69 -11.43
CA THR A 255 5.33 -3.53 -12.85
C THR A 255 4.67 -4.79 -13.40
N LYS A 256 5.25 -5.96 -13.15
CA LYS A 256 4.68 -7.24 -13.60
C LYS A 256 3.29 -7.51 -13.01
N LEU A 257 3.05 -7.13 -11.76
CA LEU A 257 1.74 -7.27 -11.14
C LEU A 257 0.75 -6.25 -11.73
N THR A 258 1.22 -5.05 -12.06
CA THR A 258 0.40 -3.99 -12.68
C THR A 258 -0.06 -4.42 -14.08
N ASP A 259 0.82 -5.05 -14.86
CA ASP A 259 0.50 -5.56 -16.21
C ASP A 259 -0.61 -6.62 -16.23
N LYS A 260 -1.01 -7.14 -15.07
CA LYS A 260 -2.09 -8.13 -14.92
C LYS A 260 -3.40 -7.54 -14.41
N VAL A 261 -3.39 -6.29 -13.98
CA VAL A 261 -4.56 -5.51 -13.58
C VAL A 261 -5.13 -4.84 -14.81
#